data_AF-A0A2E5ETE3-F1
#
_entry.id   AF-A0A2E5ETE3-F1
#
_cell.length_a   1.000
_cell.length_b   1.000
_cell.length_c   1.000
_cell.angle_alpha   90.00
_cell.angle_beta   90.00
_cell.angle_gamma   90.00
#
_symmetry.space_group_name_H-M   'P 1'
#
loop_
_entity.id
_entity.type
_entity.pdbx_description
1 polymer ?
#
loop_
_entity_poly.entity_id
_entity_poly.type
_entity_poly.pdbx_seq_one_letter_code
_entity_poly.pdbx_strand_id
1 'polypeptide(L)' 'MKSVTVVRNEKDAKTFSSKRNTLTNWYVDADPPKGEARYYLRVVQADGNMAWSSPVWVTVE' A
#
# COMPACT_ATOMS: atom_id res chain seq x y z
N MET A 1 4.17 14.98 1.19
CA MET A 1 4.10 13.62 0.62
C MET A 1 3.48 13.69 -0.77
N LYS A 2 3.78 12.77 -1.69
CA LYS A 2 3.15 12.72 -3.03
C LYS A 2 2.08 11.63 -3.07
N SER A 3 2.42 10.41 -2.71
CA SER A 3 1.47 9.29 -2.67
C SER A 3 1.85 8.22 -1.64
N VAL A 4 0.84 7.48 -1.20
CA VAL A 4 0.96 6.22 -0.46
C VAL A 4 0.19 5.17 -1.24
N THR A 5 0.84 4.08 -1.60
CA THR A 5 0.24 3.00 -2.38
C THR A 5 0.23 1.72 -1.57
N VAL A 6 -0.94 1.09 -1.43
CA VAL A 6 -1.06 -0.30 -1.00
C VAL A 6 -0.65 -1.17 -2.17
N VAL A 7 0.39 -1.98 -1.98
CA VAL A 7 0.92 -2.90 -2.98
C VAL A 7 0.59 -4.32 -2.53
N ARG A 8 0.02 -5.13 -3.44
CA ARG A 8 -0.33 -6.54 -3.25
C ARG A 8 0.45 -7.38 -4.25
N ASN A 9 1.35 -8.24 -3.79
CA ASN A 9 2.19 -9.08 -4.65
C ASN A 9 2.81 -8.27 -5.82
N GLU A 10 3.53 -7.19 -5.46
CA GLU A 10 4.22 -6.26 -6.39
C GLU A 10 3.31 -5.45 -7.31
N LYS A 11 1.99 -5.59 -7.20
CA LYS A 11 1.01 -4.83 -7.99
C LYS A 11 0.35 -3.75 -7.15
N ASP A 12 0.24 -2.56 -7.70
CA ASP A 12 -0.44 -1.44 -7.05
C ASP A 12 -1.95 -1.77 -6.94
N ALA A 13 -2.44 -1.91 -5.71
CA ALA A 13 -3.84 -2.24 -5.42
C ALA A 13 -4.67 -0.97 -5.16
N LYS A 14 -4.10 -0.01 -4.42
CA LYS A 14 -4.76 1.27 -4.12
C LYS A 14 -3.75 2.37 -3.90
N THR A 15 -3.95 3.52 -4.53
CA THR A 15 -3.13 4.71 -4.29
C THR A 15 -3.94 5.81 -3.61
N PHE A 16 -3.34 6.42 -2.60
CA PHE A 16 -3.81 7.62 -1.93
C PHE A 16 -2.83 8.77 -2.21
N SER A 17 -3.34 9.95 -2.49
CA SER A 17 -2.55 11.18 -2.63
C SER A 17 -2.90 12.15 -1.51
N SER A 18 -1.90 12.79 -0.91
CA SER A 18 -2.11 13.82 0.11
C SER A 18 -0.95 14.79 0.12
N LYS A 19 -1.25 16.09 0.23
CA LYS A 19 -0.24 17.14 0.43
C LYS A 19 0.24 17.21 1.90
N ARG A 20 -0.40 16.48 2.82
CA ARG A 20 -0.05 16.44 4.24
C ARG A 20 1.14 15.51 4.48
N ASN A 21 1.78 15.68 5.63
CA ASN A 21 2.89 14.81 6.07
C ASN A 21 2.39 13.55 6.79
N THR A 22 1.13 13.54 7.20
CA THR A 22 0.45 12.41 7.84
C THR A 22 -0.79 12.05 7.03
N LEU A 23 -1.04 10.74 6.89
CA LEU A 23 -2.23 10.20 6.27
C LEU A 23 -2.73 9.01 7.09
N THR A 24 -4.01 9.06 7.45
CA THR A 24 -4.73 7.93 8.04
C THR A 24 -5.84 7.57 7.06
N ASN A 25 -5.89 6.31 6.62
CA ASN A 25 -6.89 5.83 5.68
C ASN A 25 -7.16 4.35 5.88
N TRP A 26 -8.31 3.89 5.37
CA TRP A 26 -8.70 2.49 5.36
C TRP A 26 -8.70 1.96 3.93
N TYR A 27 -8.29 0.70 3.78
CA TYR A 27 -8.39 -0.04 2.53
C TYR A 27 -8.99 -1.40 2.84
N VAL A 28 -10.00 -1.78 2.06
CA VAL A 28 -10.59 -3.12 2.07
C VAL A 28 -10.34 -3.71 0.70
N ASP A 29 -9.70 -4.88 0.66
CA ASP A 29 -9.55 -5.64 -0.56
C ASP A 29 -10.85 -6.40 -0.83
N ALA A 30 -11.59 -5.99 -1.86
CA ALA A 30 -12.90 -6.57 -2.18
C ALA A 30 -12.79 -7.94 -2.87
N ASP A 31 -11.64 -8.25 -3.44
CA ASP A 31 -11.35 -9.52 -4.13
C ASP A 31 -9.90 -9.92 -3.86
N PRO A 32 -9.60 -10.35 -2.62
CA PRO A 32 -8.27 -10.81 -2.27
C PRO A 32 -7.99 -12.15 -2.98
N PRO A 33 -6.75 -12.39 -3.46
CA PRO A 33 -6.40 -13.67 -4.04
C PRO A 33 -6.52 -14.78 -3.00
N LYS A 34 -6.98 -15.96 -3.44
CA LYS A 34 -6.92 -17.18 -2.62
C LYS A 34 -5.47 -17.57 -2.32
N GLY A 35 -5.25 -18.15 -1.15
CA GLY A 35 -3.93 -18.49 -0.64
C GLY A 35 -3.23 -17.29 -0.01
N GLU A 36 -1.89 -17.31 -0.04
CA GLU A 36 -1.06 -16.30 0.60
C GLU A 36 -0.83 -15.08 -0.31
N ALA A 37 -0.96 -13.89 0.27
CA ALA A 37 -0.58 -12.63 -0.35
C ALA A 37 0.15 -11.73 0.64
N ARG A 38 1.10 -10.96 0.11
CA ARG A 38 1.81 -9.93 0.88
C ARG A 38 1.31 -8.55 0.51
N TYR A 39 1.05 -7.74 1.53
CA TYR A 39 0.65 -6.36 1.43
C TYR A 39 1.70 -5.48 2.08
N TYR A 40 2.07 -4.40 1.42
CA TYR A 40 2.96 -3.38 1.99
C TYR A 40 2.60 -2.01 1.44
N LEU A 41 3.06 -0.96 2.12
CA LEU A 41 2.91 0.41 1.67
C LEU A 41 4.16 0.84 0.91
N ARG A 42 3.98 1.46 -0.26
CA ARG A 42 5.00 2.25 -0.95
C ARG A 42 4.66 3.73 -0.82
N VAL A 43 5.54 4.50 -0.20
CA VAL A 43 5.41 5.95 -0.05
C VAL A 43 6.31 6.64 -1.06
N VAL A 44 5.77 7.59 -1.81
CA VAL A 44 6.54 8.53 -2.62
C VAL A 44 6.46 9.90 -1.96
N GLN A 45 7.60 10.46 -1.60
CA GLN A 45 7.72 11.78 -0.98
C GLN A 45 7.62 12.90 -2.02
N ALA A 46 7.56 14.15 -1.56
CA ALA A 46 7.36 15.30 -2.46
C ALA A 46 8.55 15.53 -3.40
N ASP A 47 9.75 15.15 -2.97
CA ASP A 47 11.01 15.17 -3.71
C ASP A 47 11.21 13.95 -4.62
N GLY A 48 10.28 12.99 -4.62
CA GLY A 48 10.36 11.77 -5.41
C GLY A 48 11.07 10.60 -4.72
N ASN A 49 11.65 10.79 -3.52
CA ASN A 49 12.25 9.71 -2.76
C ASN A 49 11.18 8.70 -2.32
N MET A 50 11.58 7.43 -2.21
CA MET A 50 10.67 6.32 -1.96
C MET A 50 11.03 5.57 -0.69
N ALA A 51 10.00 5.11 0.02
CA ALA A 51 10.11 4.23 1.17
C ALA A 51 9.07 3.12 1.10
N TRP A 52 9.40 1.98 1.70
CA TRP A 52 8.51 0.82 1.78
C TRP A 52 8.32 0.41 3.24
N SER A 53 7.12 -0.01 3.59
CA SER A 53 6.91 -0.71 4.86
C SER A 53 7.39 -2.16 4.74
N SER A 54 7.61 -2.80 5.90
CA SER A 54 7.66 -4.26 5.94
C SER A 54 6.35 -4.86 5.43
N PRO A 55 6.39 -6.06 4.82
CA PRO A 55 5.20 -6.75 4.35
C PRO A 55 4.37 -7.29 5.52
N VAL A 56 3.06 -7.29 5.32
CA VAL A 56 2.07 -8.04 6.10
C VAL A 56 1.60 -9.19 5.21
N TRP A 57 1.74 -10.41 5.71
CA TRP A 57 1.30 -11.63 5.04
C TRP A 57 -0.12 -11.96 5.47
N VAL A 58 -0.97 -12.26 4.49
CA VAL A 58 -2.39 -12.56 4.69
C VAL A 58 -2.73 -13.81 3.89
N THR A 59 -3.44 -14.75 4.51
CA THR A 59 -3.92 -15.97 3.86
C THR A 59 -5.45 -15.96 3.81
N VAL A 60 -6.02 -16.18 2.61
CA VAL A 60 -7.47 -16.25 2.39
C VAL A 60 -7.84 -17.62 1.81
N GLU A 61 -8.91 -18.23 2.33
CA GLU A 61 -9.42 -19.54 1.91
C GLU A 61 -10.37 -19.48 0.68
#